data_AF-A0A6B3GW43-F1
#
_entry.id   AF-A0A6B3GW43-F1
#
_cell.length_a   1.000
_cell.length_b   1.000
_cell.length_c   1.000
_cell.angle_alpha   90.00
_cell.angle_beta   90.00
_cell.angle_gamma   90.00
#
_symmetry.space_group_name_H-M   'P 1'
#
loop_
_entity.id
_entity.type
_entity.pdbx_description
1 polymer ?
#
loop_
_entity_poly.entity_id
_entity_poly.type
_entity_poly.pdbx_seq_one_letter_code
_entity_poly.pdbx_strand_id
1 'polypeptide(L)' 'ANAVPDAWFTPIAPGWASVEKEEILQNMLLEIVKGASVADASKKADEKINELINKES' A
#
# COMPACT_ATOMS: atom_id res chain seq x y z
N ALA A 1 -6.95 15.24 -0.74
CA ALA A 1 -5.63 15.83 -0.42
C ALA A 1 -4.71 15.54 -1.59
N ASN A 2 -3.95 16.53 -2.08
CA ASN A 2 -2.98 16.31 -3.16
C ASN A 2 -1.64 15.90 -2.55
N ALA A 3 -0.99 14.88 -3.11
CA ALA A 3 0.35 14.49 -2.71
C ALA A 3 1.35 15.62 -3.03
N VAL A 4 2.22 15.94 -2.07
CA VAL A 4 3.24 17.00 -2.24
C VAL A 4 4.47 16.38 -2.92
N PRO A 5 5.00 16.95 -4.02
CA PRO A 5 6.04 16.32 -4.85
C PRO A 5 7.34 15.95 -4.11
N ASP A 6 7.71 16.72 -3.08
CA ASP A 6 8.98 16.58 -2.35
C ASP A 6 8.79 16.08 -0.90
N ALA A 7 7.62 15.54 -0.57
CA ALA A 7 7.32 15.04 0.76
C ALA A 7 7.61 13.54 0.89
N TRP A 8 8.60 13.17 1.71
CA TRP A 8 8.73 11.83 2.29
C TRP A 8 7.87 11.66 3.55
N PHE A 9 6.67 12.25 3.55
CA PHE A 9 5.70 12.00 4.60
C PHE A 9 4.88 10.77 4.26
N THR A 10 4.52 10.00 5.29
CA THR A 10 3.53 8.95 5.14
C THR A 10 2.23 9.59 4.59
N PRO A 11 1.60 8.99 3.57
CA PRO A 11 0.40 9.55 2.97
C PRO A 11 -0.67 9.90 3.99
N ILE A 12 -1.23 11.12 3.87
CA ILE A 12 -2.27 11.64 4.78
C ILE A 12 -3.69 11.22 4.30
N ALA A 13 -3.78 10.14 3.54
CA ALA A 13 -5.05 9.65 3.00
C ALA A 13 -5.89 9.00 4.12
N PRO A 14 -7.23 9.20 4.14
CA PRO A 14 -8.12 8.38 4.95
C PRO A 14 -7.83 6.89 4.72
N GLY A 15 -7.73 6.10 5.80
CA GLY A 15 -7.40 4.68 5.72
C GLY A 15 -5.90 4.34 5.64
N TRP A 16 -4.99 5.30 5.46
CA TRP A 16 -3.55 5.01 5.36
C TRP A 16 -2.96 4.37 6.63
N ALA A 17 -3.41 4.77 7.81
CA ALA A 17 -2.99 4.13 9.06
C ALA A 17 -3.26 2.61 9.09
N SER A 18 -4.31 2.15 8.39
CA SER A 18 -4.60 0.72 8.24
C SER A 18 -3.60 0.04 7.29
N VAL A 19 -3.19 0.71 6.21
CA VAL A 19 -2.16 0.21 5.27
C VAL A 19 -0.86 -0.08 6.00
N GLU A 20 -0.44 0.84 6.88
CA GLU A 20 0.78 0.69 7.69
C GLU A 20 0.61 -0.41 8.73
N LYS A 21 -0.53 -0.47 9.42
CA LYS A 21 -0.81 -1.48 10.44
C LYS A 21 -0.87 -2.90 9.88
N GLU A 22 -1.35 -3.07 8.65
CA GLU A 22 -1.41 -4.36 7.95
C GLU A 22 -0.09 -4.74 7.26
N GLU A 23 0.95 -3.89 7.35
CA GLU A 23 2.28 -4.11 6.79
C GLU A 23 2.24 -4.49 5.29
N ILE A 24 1.31 -3.89 4.52
CA ILE A 24 0.99 -4.35 3.15
C ILE A 24 2.22 -4.31 2.25
N LEU A 25 3.01 -3.23 2.31
CA LEU A 25 4.20 -3.06 1.49
C LEU A 25 5.32 -4.02 1.91
N GLN A 26 5.51 -4.23 3.22
CA GLN A 26 6.51 -5.17 3.73
C GLN A 26 6.16 -6.61 3.33
N ASN A 27 4.88 -6.98 3.42
CA ASN A 27 4.39 -8.29 3.01
C ASN A 27 4.52 -8.52 1.50
N MET A 28 4.25 -7.49 0.68
CA MET A 28 4.51 -7.54 -0.77
C MET A 28 5.98 -7.85 -1.05
N LEU A 29 6.92 -7.12 -0.42
CA LEU A 29 8.35 -7.35 -0.59
C LEU A 29 8.75 -8.76 -0.13
N LEU A 30 8.17 -9.23 0.98
CA LEU A 30 8.38 -10.59 1.48
C LEU A 30 7.90 -11.66 0.48
N GLU A 31 6.75 -11.46 -0.16
CA GLU A 31 6.25 -12.36 -1.21
C GLU A 31 7.18 -12.39 -2.43
N ILE A 32 7.70 -11.23 -2.86
CA ILE A 32 8.67 -11.13 -3.97
C ILE A 32 9.96 -11.89 -3.62
N VAL A 33 10.50 -11.70 -2.41
CA VAL A 33 11.69 -12.43 -1.94
C VAL A 33 11.45 -13.93 -1.89
N LYS A 34 10.21 -14.36 -1.60
CA LYS A 34 9.80 -15.78 -1.61
C LYS A 34 9.53 -16.35 -3.00
N GLY A 35 9.64 -15.55 -4.06
CA GLY A 35 9.55 -16.00 -5.45
C GLY A 35 8.25 -15.65 -6.17
N ALA A 36 7.38 -14.82 -5.58
CA ALA A 36 6.27 -14.24 -6.34
C ALA A 36 6.80 -13.32 -7.44
N SER A 37 6.06 -13.19 -8.55
CA SER A 37 6.39 -12.21 -9.57
C SER A 37 6.18 -10.80 -9.00
N VAL A 38 7.07 -9.86 -9.36
CA VAL A 38 6.95 -8.46 -8.94
C VAL A 38 5.58 -7.90 -9.38
N ALA A 39 5.15 -8.21 -10.60
CA ALA A 39 3.88 -7.74 -11.14
C ALA A 39 2.68 -8.23 -10.31
N ASP A 40 2.63 -9.51 -9.96
CA ASP A 40 1.51 -10.09 -9.21
C ASP A 40 1.48 -9.58 -7.76
N ALA A 41 2.64 -9.55 -7.10
CA ALA A 41 2.74 -9.05 -5.73
C ALA A 41 2.36 -7.56 -5.64
N SER A 42 2.84 -6.74 -6.58
CA SER A 42 2.49 -5.32 -6.62
C SER A 42 1.02 -5.09 -6.95
N LYS A 43 0.43 -5.87 -7.86
CA LYS A 43 -1.01 -5.78 -8.16
C LYS A 43 -1.86 -6.13 -6.94
N LYS A 44 -1.51 -7.21 -6.23
CA LYS A 44 -2.21 -7.61 -5.00
C LYS A 44 -2.12 -6.55 -3.90
N ALA A 45 -0.95 -5.94 -3.72
CA ALA A 45 -0.76 -4.86 -2.76
C ALA A 45 -1.58 -3.61 -3.13
N ASP A 46 -1.58 -3.23 -4.42
CA ASP A 46 -2.37 -2.12 -4.95
C ASP A 46 -3.87 -2.33 -4.73
N GLU A 47 -4.41 -3.51 -5.04
CA GLU A 47 -5.81 -3.85 -4.80
C GLU A 47 -6.18 -3.71 -3.32
N LYS A 48 -5.30 -4.16 -2.41
CA LYS A 48 -5.55 -4.07 -0.97
C LYS A 48 -5.48 -2.63 -0.46
N ILE A 49 -4.50 -1.85 -0.93
CA ILE A 49 -4.39 -0.43 -0.60
C ILE A 49 -5.63 0.32 -1.09
N ASN A 50 -6.05 0.08 -2.33
CA ASN A 50 -7.24 0.67 -2.93
C ASN A 50 -8.50 0.36 -2.12
N GLU A 51 -8.67 -0.89 -1.65
CA GLU A 51 -9.78 -1.26 -0.77
C GLU A 51 -9.80 -0.45 0.54
N LEU A 52 -8.62 -0.20 1.13
CA LEU A 52 -8.50 0.48 2.42
C LEU A 52 -8.66 1.99 2.33
N ILE A 53 -8.12 2.62 1.27
CA ILE A 53 -8.13 4.08 1.13
C ILE A 53 -9.40 4.60 0.46
N ASN A 54 -10.09 3.78 -0.34
CA ASN A 54 -11.30 4.17 -1.07
C ASN A 54 -12.58 3.52 -0.53
N LYS A 55 -12.53 2.78 0.58
CA LYS A 55 -13.74 2.40 1.32
C LYS A 55 -14.39 3.68 1.90
N GLU A 56 -15.59 3.99 1.45
CA GLU A 56 -16.43 5.00 2.12
C GLU A 56 -16.66 4.55 3.57
N SER A 57 -16.46 5.49 4.51
CA SER A 57 -16.69 5.30 5.95
C SER A 57 -18.17 5.37 6.31
#